data_AF-A0A2P2HX60-F1
#
_entry.id   AF-A0A2P2HX60-F1
#
_cell.length_a   1.000
_cell.length_b   1.000
_cell.length_c   1.000
_cell.angle_alpha   90.00
_cell.angle_beta   90.00
_cell.angle_gamma   90.00
#
_symmetry.space_group_name_H-M   'P 1'
#
loop_
_entity.id
_entity.type
_entity.pdbx_description
1 polymer ?
#
loop_
_entity_poly.entity_id
_entity_poly.type
_entity_poly.pdbx_seq_one_letter_code
_entity_poly.pdbx_strand_id
1 'polypeptide(L)'
;MEIVAAADSDERGLMLLRLWNYLRNFVLENWAFFVGGGGAPKTDSDTSTDQQLIDSSSQDQQKEKVEQTNSEEEEQVNRISVSDSCVPEPIIIDTSLTTATDMPAITEEEISKKIHELCEVLVLNDETLHEVCASLNKELDRGLSKETNAEATIKCFPTYVQELPNGEECGRFLALDLGGTNFRVLLITLGNHAFSMDSKIYAVPHDVMIGPGTGLFDHIAECLASFIGERSMEDELLPLGFTFSFPCAQEGLTKARLACWTKGFKCAGVEGNDVVALLQDAIGRRG
;
A
#
# COMPACT_ATOMS: atom_id res chain seq x y z
N MET A 1 -3.61 15.22 21.45
CA MET A 1 -3.15 16.54 20.98
C MET A 1 -3.75 16.74 19.60
N GLU A 2 -4.94 17.34 19.54
CA GLU A 2 -5.64 17.67 18.29
C GLU A 2 -4.87 18.76 17.57
N ILE A 3 -4.30 18.43 16.41
CA ILE A 3 -3.87 19.45 15.45
C ILE A 3 -5.11 19.78 14.63
N VAL A 4 -5.83 20.80 15.08
CA VAL A 4 -6.87 21.47 14.31
C VAL A 4 -6.16 22.19 13.16
N ALA A 5 -6.16 21.58 11.97
CA ALA A 5 -5.89 22.31 10.75
C ALA A 5 -7.12 23.20 10.48
N ALA A 6 -7.02 24.48 10.83
CA ALA A 6 -7.94 25.48 10.33
C ALA A 6 -7.83 25.50 8.79
N ALA A 7 -8.80 24.91 8.12
CA ALA A 7 -8.93 25.01 6.68
C ALA A 7 -9.35 26.44 6.34
N ASP A 8 -8.41 27.24 5.87
CA ASP A 8 -8.73 28.48 5.16
C ASP A 8 -9.34 28.08 3.81
N SER A 9 -10.45 28.73 3.46
CA SER A 9 -11.38 28.32 2.39
C SER A 9 -10.88 28.68 0.98
N ASP A 10 -9.60 28.46 0.71
CA ASP A 10 -8.97 28.74 -0.58
C ASP A 10 -8.63 27.44 -1.32
N GLU A 11 -8.73 27.42 -2.66
CA GLU A 11 -8.49 26.23 -3.49
C GLU A 11 -7.08 25.63 -3.28
N ARG A 12 -6.14 26.46 -2.81
CA ARG A 12 -4.78 26.09 -2.38
C ARG A 12 -4.77 25.07 -1.23
N GLY A 13 -5.67 25.22 -0.26
CA GLY A 13 -5.81 24.31 0.87
C GLY A 13 -6.35 22.94 0.44
N LEU A 14 -7.26 22.91 -0.53
CA LEU A 14 -7.84 21.67 -1.06
C LEU A 14 -6.83 20.84 -1.85
N MET A 15 -5.91 21.46 -2.57
CA MET A 15 -4.85 20.76 -3.32
C MET A 15 -3.84 20.10 -2.38
N LEU A 16 -3.40 20.82 -1.35
CA LEU A 16 -2.53 20.27 -0.31
C LEU A 16 -3.24 19.23 0.54
N LEU A 17 -4.53 19.40 0.86
CA LEU A 17 -5.33 18.35 1.48
C LEU A 17 -5.49 17.12 0.59
N ARG A 18 -5.55 17.25 -0.74
CA ARG A 18 -5.61 16.08 -1.65
C ARG A 18 -4.28 15.35 -1.72
N LEU A 19 -3.16 16.06 -1.85
CA LEU A 19 -1.82 15.47 -1.83
C LEU A 19 -1.50 14.89 -0.46
N TRP A 20 -1.85 15.58 0.63
CA TRP A 20 -1.70 15.11 2.00
C TRP A 20 -2.64 13.96 2.31
N ASN A 21 -3.93 13.98 1.90
CA ASN A 21 -4.82 12.84 2.09
C ASN A 21 -4.38 11.64 1.24
N TYR A 22 -3.81 11.86 0.05
CA TYR A 22 -3.22 10.78 -0.73
C TYR A 22 -1.97 10.21 -0.03
N LEU A 23 -1.00 11.04 0.35
CA LEU A 23 0.20 10.62 1.09
C LEU A 23 -0.15 10.00 2.47
N ARG A 24 -1.19 10.51 3.14
CA ARG A 24 -1.71 9.99 4.41
C ARG A 24 -2.41 8.65 4.20
N ASN A 25 -3.29 8.51 3.23
CA ASN A 25 -3.91 7.23 2.89
C ASN A 25 -2.87 6.24 2.38
N PHE A 26 -1.84 6.70 1.69
CA PHE A 26 -0.70 5.91 1.21
C PHE A 26 0.21 5.43 2.36
N VAL A 27 0.39 6.22 3.41
CA VAL A 27 1.08 5.80 4.65
C VAL A 27 0.17 4.92 5.54
N LEU A 28 -1.15 5.18 5.58
CA LEU A 28 -2.11 4.44 6.40
C LEU A 28 -2.55 3.10 5.78
N GLU A 29 -2.72 2.99 4.47
CA GLU A 29 -2.97 1.74 3.73
C GLU A 29 -1.81 0.75 3.91
N ASN A 30 -0.61 1.27 4.14
CA ASN A 30 0.58 0.49 4.46
C ASN A 30 0.71 0.12 5.95
N TRP A 31 -0.20 0.58 6.82
CA TRP A 31 -0.32 0.16 8.22
C TRP A 31 -1.63 -0.63 8.49
N ALA A 32 -2.60 -0.57 7.59
CA ALA A 32 -3.86 -1.31 7.61
C ALA A 32 -3.66 -2.78 7.20
N PHE A 33 -2.88 -3.54 7.97
CA PHE A 33 -2.99 -4.99 8.04
C PHE A 33 -2.96 -5.43 9.50
N PHE A 34 -3.78 -4.77 10.32
CA PHE A 34 -4.41 -5.37 11.47
C PHE A 34 -5.83 -4.79 11.54
N VAL A 35 -6.81 -5.69 11.62
CA VAL A 35 -8.26 -5.46 11.56
C VAL A 35 -8.88 -5.46 10.15
N GLY A 36 -9.34 -6.66 9.76
CA GLY A 36 -10.73 -6.84 9.32
C GLY A 36 -11.06 -6.45 7.88
N GLY A 37 -11.24 -7.48 7.04
CA GLY A 37 -11.87 -7.33 5.74
C GLY A 37 -13.30 -6.77 5.84
N GLY A 38 -13.63 -5.92 4.88
CA GLY A 38 -14.97 -5.38 4.70
C GLY A 38 -14.98 -4.53 3.44
N GLY A 39 -15.50 -5.10 2.35
CA GLY A 39 -15.70 -4.37 1.11
C GLY A 39 -16.63 -3.18 1.32
N ALA A 40 -16.26 -2.02 0.76
CA ALA A 40 -17.14 -0.87 0.68
C ALA A 40 -17.75 -0.76 -0.74
N PRO A 41 -18.99 -0.25 -0.86
CA PRO A 41 -19.86 -0.48 -1.99
C PRO A 41 -19.63 0.48 -3.17
N LYS A 42 -19.95 0.01 -4.38
CA LYS A 42 -20.10 0.83 -5.58
C LYS A 42 -21.33 1.73 -5.43
N THR A 43 -21.17 3.02 -5.64
CA THR A 43 -22.28 3.95 -5.86
C THR A 43 -22.19 4.49 -7.29
N ASP A 44 -23.13 4.07 -8.12
CA ASP A 44 -23.43 4.66 -9.42
C ASP A 44 -24.13 6.01 -9.22
N SER A 45 -23.69 7.03 -9.94
CA SER A 45 -24.58 8.14 -10.31
C SER A 45 -24.06 8.81 -11.58
N ASP A 46 -24.67 8.43 -12.69
CA ASP A 46 -24.67 9.17 -13.95
C ASP A 46 -25.32 10.54 -13.78
N THR A 47 -24.76 11.55 -14.44
CA THR A 47 -25.55 12.54 -15.21
C THR A 47 -24.66 13.29 -16.21
N SER A 48 -24.96 13.02 -17.49
CA SER A 48 -24.82 13.81 -18.74
C SER A 48 -24.64 15.33 -18.54
N THR A 49 -23.92 16.13 -19.35
CA THR A 49 -23.67 16.15 -20.81
C THR A 49 -22.60 17.22 -21.08
N ASP A 50 -21.65 17.00 -22.00
CA ASP A 50 -21.42 17.95 -23.11
C ASP A 50 -20.43 17.39 -24.14
N GLN A 51 -20.88 17.48 -25.39
CA GLN A 51 -20.34 16.85 -26.59
C GLN A 51 -19.36 17.81 -27.29
N GLN A 52 -18.14 17.37 -27.58
CA GLN A 52 -17.43 17.82 -28.79
C GLN A 52 -16.68 16.67 -29.48
N LEU A 53 -16.93 16.61 -30.79
CA LEU A 53 -16.58 15.63 -31.81
C LEU A 53 -15.07 15.53 -32.07
N ILE A 54 -14.48 14.32 -32.10
CA ILE A 54 -13.33 13.97 -32.96
C ILE A 54 -13.40 12.49 -33.40
N ASP A 55 -13.57 12.33 -34.73
CA ASP A 55 -13.22 11.25 -35.67
C ASP A 55 -13.14 9.78 -35.19
N SER A 56 -14.20 9.02 -35.47
CA SER A 56 -14.33 7.58 -35.23
C SER A 56 -14.14 6.79 -36.54
N SER A 57 -12.91 6.35 -36.83
CA SER A 57 -12.68 5.32 -37.87
C SER A 57 -11.40 4.49 -37.72
N SER A 58 -10.70 4.58 -36.57
CA SER A 58 -9.49 3.75 -36.33
C SER A 58 -9.43 3.09 -34.95
N GLN A 59 -10.46 3.25 -34.11
CA GLN A 59 -10.51 2.62 -32.77
C GLN A 59 -11.37 1.35 -32.70
N ASP A 60 -12.25 1.11 -33.66
CA ASP A 60 -13.13 -0.07 -33.62
C ASP A 60 -12.40 -1.39 -33.95
N GLN A 61 -11.32 -1.33 -34.75
CA GLN A 61 -10.51 -2.53 -35.06
C GLN A 61 -9.52 -2.93 -33.95
N GLN A 62 -9.26 -2.06 -32.95
CA GLN A 62 -8.41 -2.39 -31.80
C GLN A 62 -9.22 -2.88 -30.59
N LYS A 63 -10.51 -2.52 -30.46
CA LYS A 63 -11.37 -3.03 -29.39
C LYS A 63 -11.74 -4.51 -29.57
N GLU A 64 -12.11 -4.92 -30.79
CA GLU A 64 -12.44 -6.34 -31.07
C GLU A 64 -11.25 -7.28 -30.89
N LYS A 65 -10.02 -6.81 -31.11
CA LYS A 65 -8.81 -7.63 -30.96
C LYS A 65 -8.40 -7.83 -29.50
N VAL A 66 -8.70 -6.88 -28.61
CA VAL A 66 -8.41 -6.97 -27.16
C VAL A 66 -9.45 -7.87 -26.45
N GLU A 67 -10.70 -7.83 -26.91
CA GLU A 67 -11.80 -8.60 -26.31
C GLU A 67 -11.72 -10.10 -26.66
N GLN A 68 -11.16 -10.47 -27.83
CA GLN A 68 -10.89 -11.86 -28.20
C GLN A 68 -9.63 -12.46 -27.53
N THR A 69 -8.59 -11.68 -27.27
CA THR A 69 -7.41 -12.18 -26.52
C THR A 69 -7.71 -12.44 -25.05
N ASN A 70 -8.64 -11.69 -24.44
CA ASN A 70 -9.01 -11.89 -23.04
C ASN A 70 -9.85 -13.16 -22.81
N SER A 71 -10.58 -13.65 -23.83
CA SER A 71 -11.37 -14.88 -23.70
C SER A 71 -10.55 -16.17 -23.86
N GLU A 72 -9.40 -16.11 -24.55
CA GLU A 72 -8.53 -17.28 -24.73
C GLU A 72 -7.52 -17.48 -23.58
N GLU A 73 -7.18 -16.42 -22.83
CA GLU A 73 -6.29 -16.52 -21.66
C GLU A 73 -7.01 -17.02 -20.39
N GLU A 74 -8.31 -16.73 -20.22
CA GLU A 74 -9.10 -17.25 -19.09
C GLU A 74 -9.33 -18.78 -19.16
N GLU A 75 -9.22 -19.40 -20.35
CA GLU A 75 -9.44 -20.84 -20.51
C GLU A 75 -8.17 -21.69 -20.30
N GLN A 76 -6.96 -21.10 -20.33
CA GLN A 76 -5.68 -21.81 -20.12
C GLN A 76 -5.13 -21.79 -18.69
N VAL A 77 -5.61 -20.90 -17.82
CA VAL A 77 -5.19 -20.87 -16.40
C VAL A 77 -5.72 -22.08 -15.61
N ASN A 78 -6.66 -22.86 -16.17
CA ASN A 78 -7.28 -23.99 -15.50
C ASN A 78 -6.58 -25.35 -15.67
N ARG A 79 -5.32 -25.39 -16.16
CA ARG A 79 -4.54 -26.65 -16.27
C ARG A 79 -3.06 -26.49 -15.92
N ILE A 80 -2.74 -26.22 -14.65
CA ILE A 80 -1.44 -26.63 -14.08
C ILE A 80 -1.67 -27.24 -12.70
N SER A 81 -1.32 -28.51 -12.58
CA SER A 81 -1.37 -29.36 -11.40
C SER A 81 -0.35 -28.93 -10.35
N VAL A 82 -0.80 -28.56 -9.15
CA VAL A 82 0.05 -28.32 -7.97
C VAL A 82 0.25 -29.64 -7.24
N SER A 83 1.49 -29.96 -6.88
CA SER A 83 1.88 -31.12 -6.09
C SER A 83 1.55 -30.91 -4.61
N ASP A 84 0.76 -31.84 -4.06
CA ASP A 84 0.28 -31.88 -2.68
C ASP A 84 1.40 -32.09 -1.65
N SER A 85 1.80 -31.04 -0.94
CA SER A 85 2.26 -31.17 0.45
C SER A 85 2.12 -29.83 1.17
N CYS A 86 1.34 -29.82 2.25
CA CYS A 86 1.01 -28.68 3.12
C CYS A 86 -0.18 -27.78 2.69
N VAL A 87 -1.23 -28.37 2.13
CA VAL A 87 -2.59 -27.81 2.27
C VAL A 87 -3.19 -28.45 3.53
N PRO A 88 -3.63 -27.69 4.55
CA PRO A 88 -4.44 -28.28 5.62
C PRO A 88 -5.67 -28.90 4.96
N GLU A 89 -5.97 -30.17 5.28
CA GLU A 89 -7.07 -30.90 4.65
C GLU A 89 -8.36 -30.07 4.73
N PRO A 90 -9.14 -29.99 3.63
CA PRO A 90 -10.45 -29.38 3.68
C PRO A 90 -11.27 -30.12 4.73
N ILE A 91 -11.89 -29.38 5.65
CA ILE A 91 -12.86 -29.95 6.58
C ILE A 91 -14.02 -30.47 5.74
N ILE A 92 -14.00 -31.76 5.42
CA ILE A 92 -15.12 -32.46 4.81
C ILE A 92 -16.20 -32.53 5.88
N ILE A 93 -17.21 -31.66 5.76
CA ILE A 93 -18.44 -31.81 6.53
C ILE A 93 -19.19 -32.99 5.92
N ASP A 94 -19.06 -34.16 6.55
CA ASP A 94 -19.87 -35.33 6.21
C ASP A 94 -21.35 -34.97 6.41
N THR A 95 -22.04 -34.72 5.29
CA THR A 95 -23.48 -34.42 5.25
C THR A 95 -24.32 -35.69 5.15
N SER A 96 -23.71 -36.87 5.31
CA SER A 96 -24.34 -38.16 5.06
C SER A 96 -24.43 -39.07 6.27
N LEU A 97 -24.80 -38.53 7.44
CA LEU A 97 -25.35 -39.32 8.55
C LEU A 97 -26.20 -38.44 9.47
N THR A 98 -27.50 -38.35 9.19
CA THR A 98 -28.55 -38.37 10.23
C THR A 98 -29.93 -38.52 9.58
N THR A 99 -30.49 -39.71 9.68
CA THR A 99 -31.94 -39.90 9.60
C THR A 99 -32.59 -39.05 10.69
N ALA A 100 -33.56 -38.24 10.29
CA ALA A 100 -34.29 -37.31 11.14
C ALA A 100 -34.83 -37.98 12.41
N THR A 101 -34.35 -37.54 13.58
CA THR A 101 -35.15 -37.27 14.79
C THR A 101 -34.24 -36.57 15.82
N ASP A 102 -34.65 -35.36 16.23
CA ASP A 102 -34.14 -34.58 17.37
C ASP A 102 -32.73 -33.94 17.29
N MET A 103 -32.47 -33.18 16.22
CA MET A 103 -31.57 -32.02 16.33
C MET A 103 -32.42 -30.74 16.25
N PRO A 104 -32.44 -29.88 17.29
CA PRO A 104 -33.21 -28.65 17.23
C PRO A 104 -32.68 -27.81 16.08
N ALA A 105 -33.58 -27.47 15.15
CA ALA A 105 -33.28 -26.51 14.09
C ALA A 105 -32.95 -25.18 14.76
N ILE A 106 -31.66 -24.82 14.76
CA ILE A 106 -31.22 -23.54 15.34
C ILE A 106 -31.91 -22.44 14.54
N THR A 107 -32.69 -21.62 15.22
CA THR A 107 -33.44 -20.56 14.55
C THR A 107 -32.49 -19.44 14.13
N GLU A 108 -32.88 -18.65 13.13
CA GLU A 108 -32.13 -17.46 12.71
C GLU A 108 -31.90 -16.48 13.88
N GLU A 109 -32.86 -16.40 14.81
CA GLU A 109 -32.75 -15.64 16.06
C GLU A 109 -31.68 -16.20 17.00
N GLU A 110 -31.56 -17.53 17.12
CA GLU A 110 -30.52 -18.17 17.93
C GLU A 110 -29.12 -18.01 17.31
N ILE A 111 -29.02 -18.02 15.98
CA ILE A 111 -27.76 -17.72 15.26
C ILE A 111 -27.37 -16.26 15.51
N SER A 112 -28.29 -15.32 15.31
CA SER A 112 -28.05 -13.89 15.55
C SER A 112 -27.60 -13.62 16.98
N LYS A 113 -28.28 -14.22 17.97
CA LYS A 113 -27.91 -14.11 19.38
C LYS A 113 -26.50 -14.63 19.66
N LYS A 114 -26.13 -15.80 19.12
CA LYS A 114 -24.78 -16.35 19.25
C LYS A 114 -23.72 -15.47 18.60
N ILE A 115 -24.01 -14.88 17.43
CA ILE A 115 -23.09 -13.92 16.78
C ILE A 115 -22.89 -12.69 17.68
N HIS A 116 -23.98 -12.14 18.24
CA HIS A 116 -23.89 -11.00 19.15
C HIS A 116 -23.06 -11.31 20.40
N GLU A 117 -23.30 -12.46 21.04
CA GLU A 117 -22.52 -12.91 22.21
C GLU A 117 -21.03 -13.10 21.87
N LEU A 118 -20.70 -13.65 20.70
CA LEU A 118 -19.31 -13.82 20.26
C LEU A 118 -18.64 -12.49 19.90
N CYS A 119 -19.37 -11.55 19.32
CA CYS A 119 -18.85 -10.25 18.91
C CYS A 119 -18.85 -9.21 20.04
N GLU A 120 -19.48 -9.50 21.19
CA GLU A 120 -19.55 -8.57 22.33
C GLU A 120 -18.15 -8.13 22.80
N VAL A 121 -17.17 -9.04 22.76
CA VAL A 121 -15.76 -8.74 23.11
C VAL A 121 -15.07 -7.74 22.17
N LEU A 122 -15.64 -7.50 20.99
CA LEU A 122 -15.15 -6.52 20.01
C LEU A 122 -15.82 -5.15 20.19
N VAL A 123 -16.88 -5.06 21.00
CA VAL A 123 -17.57 -3.81 21.31
C VAL A 123 -16.76 -3.08 22.38
N LEU A 124 -15.97 -2.09 21.93
CA LEU A 124 -15.19 -1.24 22.82
C LEU A 124 -16.07 -0.13 23.38
N ASN A 125 -16.17 -0.05 24.70
CA ASN A 125 -16.83 1.08 25.38
C ASN A 125 -15.88 2.28 25.54
N ASP A 126 -16.44 3.43 25.90
CA ASP A 126 -15.68 4.69 26.05
C ASP A 126 -14.55 4.59 27.08
N GLU A 127 -14.76 3.82 28.17
CA GLU A 127 -13.75 3.59 29.19
C GLU A 127 -12.54 2.85 28.61
N THR A 128 -12.78 1.77 27.85
CA THR A 128 -11.73 0.99 27.18
C THR A 128 -11.01 1.85 26.13
N LEU A 129 -11.74 2.68 25.38
CA LEU A 129 -11.12 3.58 24.41
C LEU A 129 -10.20 4.60 25.09
N HIS A 130 -10.60 5.18 26.22
CA HIS A 130 -9.74 6.08 27.00
C HIS A 130 -8.49 5.37 27.54
N GLU A 131 -8.60 4.12 28.00
CA GLU A 131 -7.46 3.32 28.43
C GLU A 131 -6.47 3.06 27.28
N VAL A 132 -6.98 2.70 26.10
CA VAL A 132 -6.17 2.52 24.90
C VAL A 132 -5.46 3.82 24.50
N CYS A 133 -6.17 4.95 24.50
CA CYS A 133 -5.57 6.26 24.23
C CYS A 133 -4.49 6.62 25.26
N ALA A 134 -4.73 6.37 26.55
CA ALA A 134 -3.76 6.63 27.60
C ALA A 134 -2.50 5.76 27.44
N SER A 135 -2.68 4.47 27.11
CA SER A 135 -1.57 3.55 26.83
C SER A 135 -0.76 3.98 25.60
N LEU A 136 -1.44 4.39 24.52
CA LEU A 136 -0.81 4.89 23.32
C LEU A 136 0.02 6.16 23.59
N ASN A 137 -0.54 7.13 24.31
CA ASN A 137 0.17 8.36 24.69
C ASN A 137 1.43 8.05 25.52
N LYS A 138 1.33 7.12 26.47
CA LYS A 138 2.48 6.69 27.27
C LYS A 138 3.58 6.06 26.42
N GLU A 139 3.24 5.23 25.44
CA GLU A 139 4.24 4.63 24.55
C GLU A 139 4.83 5.66 23.56
N LEU A 140 4.05 6.67 23.14
CA LEU A 140 4.57 7.80 22.36
C LEU A 140 5.57 8.63 23.17
N ASP A 141 5.26 8.96 24.43
CA ASP A 141 6.18 9.68 25.31
C ASP A 141 7.49 8.90 25.50
N ARG A 142 7.38 7.58 25.68
CA ARG A 142 8.55 6.68 25.76
C ARG A 142 9.33 6.63 24.45
N GLY A 143 8.64 6.63 23.32
CA GLY A 143 9.24 6.67 21.99
C GLY A 143 9.95 7.97 21.68
N LEU A 144 9.46 9.11 22.17
CA LEU A 144 10.08 10.41 21.94
C LEU A 144 11.24 10.72 22.91
N SER A 145 11.25 10.12 24.10
CA SER A 145 12.34 10.29 25.06
C SER A 145 13.62 9.58 24.61
N LYS A 146 14.74 10.29 24.70
CA LYS A 146 16.08 9.77 24.40
C LYS A 146 16.46 8.59 25.28
N GLU A 147 16.03 8.60 26.54
CA GLU A 147 16.37 7.61 27.56
C GLU A 147 15.61 6.30 27.35
N THR A 148 14.35 6.38 26.93
CA THR A 148 13.46 5.21 26.83
C THR A 148 13.25 4.69 25.40
N ASN A 149 13.62 5.45 24.37
CA ASN A 149 13.37 5.09 22.96
C ASN A 149 13.90 3.69 22.58
N ALA A 150 15.09 3.32 23.08
CA ALA A 150 15.71 2.03 22.79
C ALA A 150 14.82 0.84 23.19
N GLU A 151 14.06 0.98 24.27
CA GLU A 151 13.17 -0.05 24.83
C GLU A 151 11.69 0.18 24.50
N ALA A 152 11.33 1.34 23.94
CA ALA A 152 9.95 1.67 23.59
C ALA A 152 9.39 0.77 22.49
N THR A 153 8.11 0.43 22.55
CA THR A 153 7.43 -0.34 21.50
C THR A 153 7.21 0.54 20.27
N ILE A 154 6.73 1.76 20.49
CA ILE A 154 6.55 2.78 19.44
C ILE A 154 7.84 3.60 19.36
N LYS A 155 8.56 3.46 18.25
CA LYS A 155 9.91 4.04 18.10
C LYS A 155 9.96 5.52 17.76
N CYS A 156 8.86 6.11 17.28
CA CYS A 156 8.80 7.53 16.91
C CYS A 156 10.03 8.01 16.10
N PHE A 157 10.46 7.24 15.09
CA PHE A 157 11.67 7.57 14.33
C PHE A 157 11.54 8.95 13.66
N PRO A 158 12.57 9.80 13.72
CA PRO A 158 12.54 11.11 13.08
C PRO A 158 12.57 10.96 11.55
N THR A 159 11.72 11.72 10.85
CA THR A 159 11.61 11.67 9.38
C THR A 159 12.61 12.56 8.65
N TYR A 160 13.23 13.50 9.37
CA TYR A 160 14.09 14.57 8.85
C TYR A 160 13.40 15.57 7.90
N VAL A 161 12.08 15.46 7.70
CA VAL A 161 11.28 16.47 7.01
C VAL A 161 10.93 17.56 8.03
N GLN A 162 11.47 18.76 7.83
CA GLN A 162 11.37 19.86 8.80
C GLN A 162 10.26 20.87 8.46
N GLU A 163 9.86 20.93 7.20
CA GLU A 163 8.89 21.90 6.69
C GLU A 163 7.75 21.18 5.99
N LEU A 164 6.54 21.71 6.17
CA LEU A 164 5.38 21.27 5.41
C LEU A 164 5.38 21.95 4.05
N PRO A 165 4.76 21.35 3.03
CA PRO A 165 4.63 21.98 1.74
C PRO A 165 3.96 23.35 1.83
N ASN A 166 4.49 24.34 1.14
CA ASN A 166 4.01 25.72 1.16
C ASN A 166 3.24 26.11 -0.12
N GLY A 167 3.21 25.21 -1.13
CA GLY A 167 2.52 25.41 -2.40
C GLY A 167 3.37 26.11 -3.48
N GLU A 168 4.62 26.42 -3.19
CA GLU A 168 5.59 26.95 -4.17
C GLU A 168 6.42 25.83 -4.83
N GLU A 169 6.19 24.57 -4.44
CA GLU A 169 6.90 23.43 -5.00
C GLU A 169 6.61 23.29 -6.50
N CYS A 170 7.67 23.22 -7.30
CA CYS A 170 7.59 23.06 -8.74
C CYS A 170 8.69 22.12 -9.25
N GLY A 171 8.47 21.52 -10.41
CA GLY A 171 9.42 20.60 -11.04
C GLY A 171 8.84 19.21 -11.30
N ARG A 172 9.68 18.34 -11.83
CA ARG A 172 9.36 16.93 -12.09
C ARG A 172 10.15 16.06 -11.13
N PHE A 173 9.48 15.09 -10.54
CA PHE A 173 10.03 14.23 -9.50
C PHE A 173 9.67 12.79 -9.80
N LEU A 174 10.61 11.89 -9.58
CA LEU A 174 10.31 10.47 -9.51
C LEU A 174 9.97 10.09 -8.08
N ALA A 175 9.04 9.16 -7.91
CA ALA A 175 8.78 8.54 -6.63
C ALA A 175 8.72 7.02 -6.78
N LEU A 176 9.31 6.33 -5.82
CA LEU A 176 9.22 4.88 -5.68
C LEU A 176 8.35 4.56 -4.45
N ASP A 177 7.44 3.61 -4.59
CA ASP A 177 6.61 3.10 -3.51
C ASP A 177 6.82 1.60 -3.35
N LEU A 178 7.45 1.21 -2.24
CA LEU A 178 7.57 -0.17 -1.83
C LEU A 178 6.97 -0.34 -0.43
N GLY A 179 5.84 -1.05 -0.34
CA GLY A 179 5.19 -1.29 0.95
C GLY A 179 4.46 -2.62 1.10
N GLY A 180 4.39 -3.45 0.05
CA GLY A 180 3.72 -4.75 0.04
C GLY A 180 4.07 -5.51 -1.23
N THR A 181 3.13 -6.31 -1.75
CA THR A 181 3.34 -7.11 -2.98
C THR A 181 3.40 -6.26 -4.26
N ASN A 182 2.91 -5.02 -4.20
CA ASN A 182 2.90 -4.09 -5.33
C ASN A 182 3.96 -3.01 -5.12
N PHE A 183 4.87 -2.92 -6.09
CA PHE A 183 5.83 -1.83 -6.21
C PHE A 183 5.30 -0.81 -7.21
N ARG A 184 5.45 0.48 -6.95
CA ARG A 184 5.02 1.53 -7.89
C ARG A 184 6.15 2.47 -8.21
N VAL A 185 6.23 2.87 -9.47
CA VAL A 185 7.06 3.98 -9.95
C VAL A 185 6.12 5.09 -10.39
N LEU A 186 6.39 6.31 -9.94
CA LEU A 186 5.58 7.48 -10.24
C LEU A 186 6.46 8.60 -10.84
N LEU A 187 5.92 9.29 -11.83
CA LEU A 187 6.37 10.59 -12.28
C LEU A 187 5.36 11.64 -11.81
N ILE A 188 5.83 12.55 -10.98
CA ILE A 188 5.04 13.64 -10.42
C ILE A 188 5.52 14.94 -11.07
N THR A 189 4.62 15.71 -11.65
CA THR A 189 4.91 17.05 -12.15
C THR A 189 4.14 18.06 -11.32
N LEU A 190 4.89 18.97 -10.70
CA LEU A 190 4.39 20.12 -9.95
C LEU A 190 4.64 21.39 -10.77
N GLY A 191 3.60 22.17 -10.99
CA GLY A 191 3.67 23.49 -11.61
C GLY A 191 2.85 24.50 -10.82
N ASN A 192 2.83 25.75 -11.29
CA ASN A 192 2.06 26.82 -10.65
C ASN A 192 0.56 26.47 -10.63
N HIS A 193 0.09 25.98 -9.48
CA HIS A 193 -1.28 25.51 -9.27
C HIS A 193 -1.73 24.34 -10.17
N ALA A 194 -0.77 23.60 -10.73
CA ALA A 194 -1.04 22.43 -11.56
C ALA A 194 -0.27 21.22 -11.03
N PHE A 195 -0.93 20.07 -11.02
CA PHE A 195 -0.35 18.80 -10.62
C PHE A 195 -0.74 17.72 -11.63
N SER A 196 0.24 16.93 -12.06
CA SER A 196 -0.01 15.69 -12.78
C SER A 196 0.82 14.57 -12.18
N MET A 197 0.24 13.36 -12.24
CA MET A 197 0.87 12.15 -11.76
C MET A 197 0.62 11.05 -12.77
N ASP A 198 1.70 10.42 -13.18
CA ASP A 198 1.69 9.22 -14.01
C ASP A 198 2.39 8.11 -13.22
N SER A 199 1.85 6.89 -13.25
CA SER A 199 2.36 5.81 -12.42
C SER A 199 2.20 4.45 -13.09
N LYS A 200 3.06 3.52 -12.69
CA LYS A 200 2.98 2.12 -13.11
C LYS A 200 3.21 1.22 -11.91
N ILE A 201 2.37 0.19 -11.81
CA ILE A 201 2.47 -0.84 -10.79
C ILE A 201 3.25 -2.03 -11.37
N TYR A 202 4.16 -2.55 -10.57
CA TYR A 202 4.95 -3.73 -10.84
C TYR A 202 4.73 -4.73 -9.71
N ALA A 203 4.47 -5.99 -10.08
CA ALA A 203 4.43 -7.06 -9.10
C ALA A 203 5.85 -7.28 -8.52
N VAL A 204 5.93 -7.56 -7.23
CA VAL A 204 7.15 -8.07 -6.60
C VAL A 204 6.96 -9.58 -6.42
N PRO A 205 7.67 -10.42 -7.21
CA PRO A 205 7.57 -11.86 -7.07
C PRO A 205 7.89 -12.33 -5.65
N HIS A 206 7.18 -13.36 -5.16
CA HIS A 206 7.33 -13.83 -3.78
C HIS A 206 8.77 -14.31 -3.48
N ASP A 207 9.42 -14.96 -4.43
CA ASP A 207 10.82 -15.37 -4.34
C ASP A 207 11.78 -14.18 -4.21
N VAL A 208 11.46 -13.03 -4.82
CA VAL A 208 12.20 -11.77 -4.62
C VAL A 208 11.97 -11.22 -3.21
N MET A 209 10.73 -11.29 -2.69
CA MET A 209 10.39 -10.80 -1.33
C MET A 209 11.10 -11.56 -0.20
N ILE A 210 11.47 -12.82 -0.41
CA ILE A 210 12.17 -13.66 0.59
C ILE A 210 13.61 -14.00 0.19
N GLY A 211 14.06 -13.50 -0.95
CA GLY A 211 15.36 -13.80 -1.55
C GLY A 211 16.52 -12.95 -0.99
N PRO A 212 17.65 -12.85 -1.70
CA PRO A 212 18.71 -11.94 -1.33
C PRO A 212 18.30 -10.48 -1.54
N GLY A 213 18.75 -9.57 -0.69
CA GLY A 213 18.50 -8.13 -0.79
C GLY A 213 18.91 -7.56 -2.15
N THR A 214 20.04 -8.00 -2.70
CA THR A 214 20.48 -7.59 -4.04
C THR A 214 19.41 -7.87 -5.10
N GLY A 215 18.74 -9.03 -5.04
CA GLY A 215 17.67 -9.38 -5.97
C GLY A 215 16.46 -8.45 -5.87
N LEU A 216 16.08 -8.03 -4.66
CA LEU A 216 15.01 -7.04 -4.47
C LEU A 216 15.37 -5.69 -5.09
N PHE A 217 16.56 -5.16 -4.79
CA PHE A 217 16.95 -3.84 -5.29
C PHE A 217 17.25 -3.86 -6.80
N ASP A 218 17.75 -4.97 -7.35
CA ASP A 218 17.91 -5.17 -8.79
C ASP A 218 16.53 -5.19 -9.50
N HIS A 219 15.52 -5.85 -8.91
CA HIS A 219 14.14 -5.81 -9.41
C HIS A 219 13.54 -4.40 -9.38
N ILE A 220 13.79 -3.63 -8.31
CA ILE A 220 13.36 -2.22 -8.22
C ILE A 220 14.02 -1.38 -9.32
N ALA A 221 15.33 -1.55 -9.53
CA ALA A 221 16.06 -0.85 -10.58
C ALA A 221 15.56 -1.23 -11.99
N GLU A 222 15.19 -2.50 -12.22
CA GLU A 222 14.54 -2.97 -13.45
C GLU A 222 13.21 -2.27 -13.71
N CYS A 223 12.34 -2.25 -12.71
CA CYS A 223 11.04 -1.60 -12.81
C CYS A 223 11.20 -0.10 -13.10
N LEU A 224 12.14 0.58 -12.43
CA LEU A 224 12.45 1.98 -12.66
C LEU A 224 12.93 2.23 -14.10
N ALA A 225 13.87 1.43 -14.60
CA ALA A 225 14.39 1.57 -15.95
C ALA A 225 13.32 1.32 -17.03
N SER A 226 12.46 0.30 -16.84
CA SER A 226 11.30 0.07 -17.70
C SER A 226 10.38 1.29 -17.74
N PHE A 227 10.08 1.87 -16.57
CA PHE A 227 9.20 3.03 -16.48
C PHE A 227 9.77 4.26 -17.22
N ILE A 228 11.07 4.52 -17.05
CA ILE A 228 11.79 5.62 -17.71
C ILE A 228 11.85 5.40 -19.22
N GLY A 229 12.19 4.19 -19.68
CA GLY A 229 12.32 3.89 -21.11
C GLY A 229 10.99 3.98 -21.87
N GLU A 230 9.89 3.54 -21.25
CA GLU A 230 8.54 3.68 -21.81
C GLU A 230 8.10 5.14 -21.99
N ARG A 231 8.74 6.06 -21.26
CA ARG A 231 8.44 7.51 -21.29
C ARG A 231 9.49 8.33 -22.01
N SER A 232 10.51 7.68 -22.57
CA SER A 232 11.63 8.34 -23.25
C SER A 232 12.31 9.42 -22.40
N MET A 233 12.58 9.09 -21.14
CA MET A 233 13.16 9.99 -20.13
C MET A 233 14.61 9.64 -19.77
N GLU A 234 15.31 8.85 -20.60
CA GLU A 234 16.64 8.32 -20.31
C GLU A 234 17.71 9.42 -20.14
N ASP A 235 17.53 10.55 -20.82
CA ASP A 235 18.46 11.68 -20.79
C ASP A 235 18.15 12.70 -19.67
N GLU A 236 17.12 12.47 -18.85
CA GLU A 236 16.69 13.39 -17.79
C GLU A 236 17.26 13.01 -16.42
N LEU A 237 17.91 13.97 -15.74
CA LEU A 237 18.30 13.82 -14.33
C LEU A 237 17.18 14.34 -13.42
N LEU A 238 16.36 13.43 -12.90
CA LEU A 238 15.24 13.76 -12.02
C LEU A 238 15.51 13.44 -10.54
N PRO A 239 15.14 14.32 -9.60
CA PRO A 239 15.13 13.98 -8.19
C PRO A 239 14.19 12.81 -7.90
N LEU A 240 14.61 11.89 -7.05
CA LEU A 240 13.85 10.67 -6.72
C LEU A 240 13.54 10.62 -5.22
N GLY A 241 12.27 10.51 -4.88
CA GLY A 241 11.80 10.15 -3.54
C GLY A 241 11.63 8.65 -3.41
N PHE A 242 12.10 8.04 -2.33
CA PHE A 242 11.94 6.62 -2.08
C PHE A 242 11.05 6.38 -0.86
N THR A 243 9.78 6.09 -1.09
CA THR A 243 8.87 5.63 -0.05
C THR A 243 9.12 4.15 0.20
N PHE A 244 9.80 3.87 1.30
CA PHE A 244 10.13 2.52 1.72
C PHE A 244 9.39 2.22 3.02
N SER A 245 8.21 1.61 2.90
CA SER A 245 7.21 1.47 3.96
C SER A 245 7.52 0.33 4.94
N PHE A 246 8.74 0.35 5.48
CA PHE A 246 9.25 -0.54 6.52
C PHE A 246 9.88 0.29 7.64
N PRO A 247 9.93 -0.23 8.88
CA PRO A 247 10.58 0.45 9.99
C PRO A 247 12.04 0.79 9.66
N CYS A 248 12.37 2.08 9.55
CA CYS A 248 13.71 2.54 9.24
C CYS A 248 14.21 3.53 10.28
N ALA A 249 15.45 3.35 10.73
CA ALA A 249 16.19 4.34 11.47
C ALA A 249 16.85 5.30 10.46
N GLN A 250 16.21 6.45 10.22
CA GLN A 250 16.77 7.49 9.37
C GLN A 250 17.94 8.19 10.09
N GLU A 251 18.99 8.50 9.33
CA GLU A 251 20.12 9.32 9.77
C GLU A 251 20.19 10.67 9.03
N GLY A 252 19.28 10.85 8.06
CA GLY A 252 19.12 12.03 7.22
C GLY A 252 18.01 11.78 6.19
N LEU A 253 17.70 12.80 5.38
CA LEU A 253 16.71 12.69 4.31
C LEU A 253 17.10 11.65 3.23
N THR A 254 18.40 11.48 3.00
CA THR A 254 18.95 10.59 1.96
C THR A 254 19.66 9.37 2.54
N LYS A 255 19.41 9.03 3.80
CA LYS A 255 20.08 7.92 4.48
C LYS A 255 19.18 7.26 5.51
N ALA A 256 18.93 5.97 5.35
CA ALA A 256 18.02 5.23 6.22
C ALA A 256 18.43 3.77 6.35
N ARG A 257 18.64 3.31 7.59
CA ARG A 257 18.86 1.88 7.85
C ARG A 257 17.55 1.16 8.11
N LEU A 258 17.33 0.04 7.42
CA LEU A 258 16.21 -0.84 7.74
C LEU A 258 16.39 -1.41 9.16
N ALA A 259 15.39 -1.24 10.02
CA ALA A 259 15.44 -1.78 11.39
C ALA A 259 15.03 -3.26 11.42
N CYS A 260 13.91 -3.59 10.78
CA CYS A 260 13.44 -4.97 10.62
C CYS A 260 12.43 -5.06 9.49
N TRP A 261 12.37 -6.23 8.85
CA TRP A 261 11.33 -6.51 7.87
C TRP A 261 9.97 -6.77 8.51
N THR A 262 8.92 -6.43 7.75
CA THR A 262 7.53 -6.70 8.09
C THR A 262 6.79 -7.17 6.84
N LYS A 263 5.48 -7.43 6.92
CA LYS A 263 4.60 -7.67 5.76
C LYS A 263 5.04 -8.81 4.84
N GLY A 264 5.70 -9.84 5.40
CA GLY A 264 6.15 -11.02 4.67
C GLY A 264 7.49 -10.87 3.94
N PHE A 265 8.08 -9.66 3.87
CA PHE A 265 9.43 -9.49 3.34
C PHE A 265 10.45 -10.12 4.30
N LYS A 266 11.50 -10.74 3.75
CA LYS A 266 12.61 -11.33 4.51
C LYS A 266 13.92 -11.30 3.72
N CYS A 267 14.16 -10.23 2.96
CA CYS A 267 15.32 -10.19 2.09
C CYS A 267 16.64 -10.15 2.88
N ALA A 268 17.52 -11.13 2.65
CA ALA A 268 18.78 -11.26 3.38
C ALA A 268 19.75 -10.12 3.03
N GLY A 269 20.46 -9.59 4.03
CA GLY A 269 21.47 -8.54 3.82
C GLY A 269 20.91 -7.13 3.69
N VAL A 270 19.65 -6.88 4.04
CA VAL A 270 19.06 -5.53 4.04
C VAL A 270 18.87 -4.95 5.44
N GLU A 271 18.45 -5.75 6.42
CA GLU A 271 18.32 -5.29 7.81
C GLU A 271 19.67 -4.79 8.34
N GLY A 272 19.65 -3.63 8.99
CA GLY A 272 20.85 -2.94 9.47
C GLY A 272 21.65 -2.20 8.39
N ASN A 273 21.29 -2.29 7.11
CA ASN A 273 21.97 -1.62 6.00
C ASN A 273 21.19 -0.41 5.49
N ASP A 274 21.91 0.52 4.86
CA ASP A 274 21.35 1.73 4.28
C ASP A 274 20.62 1.42 2.96
N VAL A 275 19.29 1.54 2.98
CA VAL A 275 18.45 1.17 1.84
C VAL A 275 18.60 2.13 0.66
N VAL A 276 19.02 3.38 0.91
CA VAL A 276 19.30 4.34 -0.16
C VAL A 276 20.58 3.94 -0.90
N ALA A 277 21.62 3.54 -0.16
CA ALA A 277 22.86 3.03 -0.75
C ALA A 277 22.62 1.74 -1.56
N LEU A 278 21.83 0.80 -1.03
CA LEU A 278 21.48 -0.44 -1.74
C LEU A 278 20.73 -0.17 -3.06
N LEU A 279 19.83 0.81 -3.08
CA LEU A 279 19.15 1.25 -4.30
C LEU A 279 20.12 1.91 -5.28
N GLN A 280 20.99 2.81 -4.81
CA GLN A 280 22.00 3.46 -5.65
C GLN A 280 22.95 2.44 -6.28
N ASP A 281 23.38 1.44 -5.51
CA ASP A 281 24.24 0.36 -6.02
C ASP A 281 23.52 -0.47 -7.09
N ALA A 282 22.22 -0.75 -6.93
CA ALA A 282 21.43 -1.48 -7.91
C ALA A 282 21.22 -0.69 -9.20
N ILE A 283 20.93 0.61 -9.10
CA ILE A 283 20.87 1.52 -10.26
C ILE A 283 22.24 1.54 -10.95
N GLY A 284 23.33 1.73 -10.22
CA GLY A 284 24.68 1.77 -10.77
C GLY A 284 25.15 0.47 -11.44
N ARG A 285 24.69 -0.70 -10.97
CA ARG A 285 24.95 -1.99 -11.62
C ARG A 285 24.28 -2.12 -12.99
N ARG A 286 23.17 -1.42 -13.20
CA ARG A 286 22.37 -1.51 -14.41
C ARG A 286 22.93 -0.64 -15.54
N GLY A 287 23.50 0.52 -15.19
CA GLY A 287 23.97 1.55 -16.13
C GLY A 287 23.00 2.72 -16.21
#